data_AF-A0A835CE87-F1
#
_entry.id   AF-A0A835CE87-F1
#
_cell.length_a   1.000
_cell.length_b   1.000
_cell.length_c   1.000
_cell.angle_alpha   90.00
_cell.angle_beta   90.00
_cell.angle_gamma   90.00
#
_symmetry.space_group_name_H-M   'P 1'
#
loop_
_entity.id
_entity.type
_entity.pdbx_description
1 polymer ?
#
loop_
_entity_poly.entity_id
_entity_poly.type
_entity_poly.pdbx_seq_one_letter_code
_entity_poly.pdbx_strand_id
1 'polypeptide(L)'
;MTSSKVILLIFSFIAHQVLIANANGEHALVPALYVFGDSGVDAGNNNHLNTRAKAVWPYGVDLNNITGRFTNGKNGADFIAIYLGLPMAPSYLNLSDHEISQITTGINYASGSSGILNITGDGERLPLKEQVKYFSLTAERDLPRAIKNKKELEDHLAKSIFLLLTGANDYFLPPNRQLIEKLGPQQYANLLLDEMTANIQELHT
;
A
#
# COMPACT_ATOMS: atom_id res chain seq x y z
N MET A 1 -39.97 34.78 11.04
CA MET A 1 -39.52 34.30 9.72
C MET A 1 -40.74 33.78 8.96
N THR A 2 -40.96 34.21 7.73
CA THR A 2 -42.11 33.76 6.91
C THR A 2 -41.97 32.27 6.58
N SER A 3 -43.10 31.55 6.50
CA SER A 3 -43.16 30.10 6.21
C SER A 3 -42.29 29.70 4.99
N SER A 4 -42.23 30.55 3.96
CA SER A 4 -41.41 30.34 2.77
C SER A 4 -39.90 30.28 3.03
N LYS A 5 -39.37 31.02 4.02
CA LYS A 5 -37.93 31.00 4.37
C LYS A 5 -37.54 29.70 5.08
N VAL A 6 -38.44 29.12 5.87
CA VAL A 6 -38.22 27.84 6.55
C VAL A 6 -38.22 26.70 5.52
N ILE A 7 -39.15 26.74 4.56
CA ILE A 7 -39.21 25.77 3.46
C ILE A 7 -37.92 25.81 2.63
N LEU A 8 -37.41 27.00 2.28
CA LEU A 8 -36.18 27.13 1.50
C LEU A 8 -34.94 26.56 2.23
N LEU A 9 -34.86 26.74 3.55
CA LEU A 9 -33.77 26.18 4.36
C LEU A 9 -33.84 24.65 4.44
N ILE A 10 -35.03 24.08 4.56
CA ILE A 10 -35.22 22.62 4.54
C ILE A 10 -34.83 22.04 3.18
N PHE A 11 -35.24 22.67 2.08
CA PHE A 11 -34.83 22.26 0.74
C PHE A 11 -33.31 22.37 0.53
N SER A 12 -32.68 23.45 1.03
CA SER A 12 -31.23 23.60 0.98
C SER A 12 -30.51 22.53 1.79
N PHE A 13 -31.02 22.17 2.97
CA PHE A 13 -30.45 21.12 3.80
C PHE A 13 -30.59 19.75 3.14
N ILE A 14 -31.77 19.42 2.61
CA ILE A 14 -32.00 18.16 1.88
C ILE A 14 -31.13 18.09 0.62
N ALA A 15 -31.05 19.17 -0.16
CA ALA A 15 -30.18 19.24 -1.33
C ALA A 15 -28.70 19.04 -0.96
N HIS A 16 -28.26 19.59 0.19
CA HIS A 16 -26.91 19.38 0.70
C HIS A 16 -26.69 17.92 1.15
N GLN A 17 -27.66 17.30 1.83
CA GLN A 17 -27.59 15.88 2.21
C GLN A 17 -27.59 14.95 0.99
N VAL A 18 -28.36 15.28 -0.06
CA VAL A 18 -28.38 14.52 -1.33
C VAL A 18 -27.06 14.71 -2.11
N LEU A 19 -26.48 15.91 -2.10
CA LEU A 19 -25.15 16.16 -2.67
C LEU A 19 -24.05 15.40 -1.91
N ILE A 20 -24.12 15.33 -0.57
CA ILE A 20 -23.19 14.55 0.25
C ILE A 20 -23.39 13.04 0.02
N ALA A 21 -24.64 12.57 -0.08
CA ALA A 21 -24.94 11.17 -0.39
C ALA A 21 -24.45 10.76 -1.79
N ASN A 22 -24.53 11.66 -2.78
CA ASN A 22 -24.00 11.42 -4.13
C ASN A 22 -22.48 11.56 -4.23
N ALA A 23 -21.84 12.34 -3.35
CA ALA A 23 -20.37 12.38 -3.22
C ALA A 23 -19.81 11.07 -2.62
N ASN A 24 -20.63 10.31 -1.89
CA ASN A 24 -20.33 8.95 -1.43
C ASN A 24 -20.65 7.87 -2.49
N GLY A 25 -20.94 8.27 -3.73
CA GLY A 25 -21.50 7.43 -4.79
C GLY A 25 -20.55 7.00 -5.90
N GLU A 26 -19.23 7.21 -5.78
CA GLU A 26 -18.29 6.44 -6.61
C GLU A 26 -18.13 5.06 -5.97
N HIS A 27 -18.83 4.06 -6.52
CA HIS A 27 -18.56 2.67 -6.16
C HIS A 27 -17.08 2.38 -6.45
N ALA A 28 -16.34 1.93 -5.44
CA ALA A 28 -14.96 1.48 -5.61
C ALA A 28 -14.89 0.48 -6.78
N LEU A 29 -13.95 0.70 -7.70
CA LEU A 29 -13.81 -0.10 -8.92
C LEU A 29 -13.36 -1.53 -8.63
N VAL A 30 -12.65 -1.71 -7.52
CA VAL A 30 -12.18 -2.99 -7.00
C VAL A 30 -12.34 -3.02 -5.48
N PRO A 31 -12.36 -4.21 -4.84
CA PRO A 31 -12.55 -4.30 -3.39
C PRO A 31 -11.38 -3.74 -2.58
N ALA A 32 -10.15 -3.99 -3.03
CA ALA A 32 -8.93 -3.58 -2.32
C ALA A 32 -7.75 -3.29 -3.25
N LEU A 33 -6.81 -2.50 -2.73
CA LEU A 33 -5.47 -2.28 -3.30
C LEU A 33 -4.41 -2.68 -2.27
N TYR A 34 -3.72 -3.79 -2.50
CA TYR A 34 -2.58 -4.23 -1.69
C TYR A 34 -1.28 -3.73 -2.34
N VAL A 35 -0.41 -3.09 -1.56
CA VAL A 35 0.76 -2.37 -2.11
C VAL A 35 2.06 -2.99 -1.60
N PHE A 36 2.93 -3.35 -2.53
CA PHE A 36 4.24 -3.93 -2.31
C PHE A 36 5.27 -3.12 -3.08
N GLY A 37 6.45 -2.93 -2.52
CA GLY A 37 7.50 -2.20 -3.22
C GLY A 37 8.53 -1.54 -2.34
N ASP A 38 9.18 -0.55 -2.95
CA ASP A 38 10.19 0.29 -2.32
C ASP A 38 9.66 1.69 -1.93
N SER A 39 10.56 2.66 -1.78
CA SER A 39 10.24 4.04 -1.40
C SER A 39 9.28 4.74 -2.35
N GLY A 40 9.17 4.30 -3.62
CA GLY A 40 8.26 4.88 -4.60
C GLY A 40 6.78 4.70 -4.24
N VAL A 41 6.48 3.72 -3.39
CA VAL A 41 5.11 3.41 -2.94
C VAL A 41 4.98 3.23 -1.42
N ASP A 42 6.05 3.32 -0.63
CA ASP A 42 5.99 3.29 0.84
C ASP A 42 5.08 4.41 1.39
N ALA A 43 4.15 4.01 2.28
CA ALA A 43 3.21 4.89 2.96
C ALA A 43 3.60 5.19 4.42
N GLY A 44 4.79 4.76 4.86
CA GLY A 44 5.37 5.08 6.17
C GLY A 44 5.90 3.89 6.96
N ASN A 45 5.98 2.68 6.39
CA ASN A 45 6.50 1.51 7.11
C ASN A 45 7.92 1.77 7.63
N ASN A 46 8.77 2.38 6.81
CA ASN A 46 10.15 2.67 7.17
C ASN A 46 10.32 3.58 8.39
N ASN A 47 9.33 4.41 8.72
CA ASN A 47 9.42 5.28 9.89
C ASN A 47 9.39 4.48 11.21
N HIS A 48 8.90 3.24 11.18
CA HIS A 48 8.83 2.31 12.31
C HIS A 48 10.05 1.37 12.41
N LEU A 49 10.94 1.40 11.43
CA LEU A 49 12.12 0.53 11.37
C LEU A 49 13.38 1.26 11.86
N ASN A 50 14.37 0.51 12.36
CA ASN A 50 15.68 1.01 12.74
C ASN A 50 16.58 1.17 11.51
N THR A 51 16.33 2.22 10.73
CA THR A 51 17.02 2.51 9.47
C THR A 51 17.21 4.00 9.26
N ARG A 52 18.14 4.35 8.36
CA ARG A 52 18.33 5.71 7.87
C ARG A 52 17.35 6.09 6.76
N ALA A 53 16.78 5.10 6.08
CA ALA A 53 15.84 5.31 4.99
C ALA A 53 14.46 5.66 5.54
N LYS A 54 14.30 6.82 6.20
CA LYS A 54 13.02 7.29 6.76
C LYS A 54 12.46 8.46 5.96
N ALA A 55 11.15 8.43 5.76
CA ALA A 55 10.41 9.53 5.15
C ALA A 55 9.99 10.52 6.24
N VAL A 56 10.93 11.39 6.62
CA VAL A 56 10.77 12.50 7.57
C VAL A 56 10.89 13.84 6.84
N TRP A 57 10.80 14.96 7.54
CA TRP A 57 10.97 16.29 6.94
C TRP A 57 12.21 16.34 6.02
N PRO A 58 12.12 16.85 4.78
CA PRO A 58 11.05 17.68 4.22
C PRO A 58 9.89 16.93 3.54
N TYR A 59 9.81 15.60 3.63
CA TYR A 59 8.70 14.87 3.05
C TYR A 59 7.36 15.18 3.72
N GLY A 60 6.29 15.20 2.93
CA GLY A 60 4.92 15.47 3.38
C GLY A 60 4.53 16.96 3.53
N VAL A 61 5.37 17.89 3.09
CA VAL A 61 5.08 19.35 3.14
C VAL A 61 3.75 19.72 2.47
N ASP A 62 3.42 19.15 1.32
CA ASP A 62 2.16 19.42 0.60
C ASP A 62 0.92 18.79 1.28
N LEU A 63 1.15 17.89 2.24
CA LEU A 63 0.12 17.29 3.10
C LEU A 63 0.10 17.91 4.50
N ASN A 64 0.91 18.96 4.73
CA ASN A 64 1.07 19.64 6.01
C ASN A 64 1.39 18.71 7.20
N ASN A 65 1.99 17.54 6.93
CA ASN A 65 2.35 16.56 7.96
C ASN A 65 3.39 15.57 7.43
N ILE A 66 4.21 14.97 8.32
CA ILE A 66 5.07 13.84 7.96
C ILE A 66 4.19 12.61 7.74
N THR A 67 4.03 12.21 6.50
CA THR A 67 3.11 11.12 6.11
C THR A 67 3.78 9.78 5.87
N GLY A 68 5.11 9.72 6.04
CA GLY A 68 5.89 8.51 5.77
C GLY A 68 6.08 8.18 4.29
N ARG A 69 5.66 9.05 3.38
CA ARG A 69 5.87 8.92 1.94
C ARG A 69 7.15 9.63 1.51
N PHE A 70 7.97 9.04 0.64
CA PHE A 70 9.20 9.66 0.12
C PHE A 70 8.93 10.72 -0.97
N THR A 71 7.99 11.62 -0.70
CA THR A 71 7.57 12.72 -1.57
C THR A 71 7.00 13.86 -0.72
N ASN A 72 6.86 15.06 -1.29
CA ASN A 72 6.21 16.17 -0.60
C ASN A 72 4.71 15.91 -0.36
N GLY A 73 4.10 14.99 -1.09
CA GLY A 73 2.66 14.71 -0.98
C GLY A 73 2.27 13.25 -1.12
N LYS A 74 1.43 12.96 -2.11
CA LYS A 74 0.94 11.61 -2.44
C LYS A 74 1.94 10.88 -3.32
N ASN A 75 2.14 9.58 -3.08
CA ASN A 75 2.98 8.70 -3.89
C ASN A 75 2.16 8.01 -5.00
N GLY A 76 2.80 7.18 -5.82
CA GLY A 76 2.13 6.51 -6.95
C GLY A 76 0.96 5.61 -6.53
N ALA A 77 1.08 4.91 -5.40
CA ALA A 77 0.03 4.03 -4.88
C ALA A 77 -1.20 4.82 -4.43
N ASP A 78 -1.00 6.02 -3.87
CA ASP A 78 -2.12 6.88 -3.47
C ASP A 78 -2.94 7.36 -4.66
N PHE A 79 -2.29 7.75 -5.76
CA PHE A 79 -2.99 8.17 -6.97
C PHE A 79 -3.79 7.01 -7.57
N ILE A 80 -3.24 5.79 -7.52
CA ILE A 80 -3.95 4.58 -7.95
C ILE A 80 -5.16 4.31 -7.04
N ALA A 81 -5.01 4.40 -5.71
CA ALA A 81 -6.10 4.22 -4.77
C ALA A 81 -7.25 5.21 -5.03
N ILE A 82 -6.91 6.50 -5.23
CA ILE A 82 -7.89 7.55 -5.54
C ILE A 82 -8.62 7.25 -6.84
N TYR A 83 -7.89 6.85 -7.89
CA TYR A 83 -8.51 6.48 -9.17
C TYR A 83 -9.46 5.28 -9.04
N LEU A 84 -9.17 4.34 -8.15
CA LEU A 84 -10.01 3.17 -7.89
C LEU A 84 -11.21 3.46 -6.97
N GLY A 85 -11.36 4.69 -6.46
CA GLY A 85 -12.40 5.03 -5.47
C GLY A 85 -12.12 4.41 -4.09
N LEU A 86 -10.86 4.12 -3.77
CA LEU A 86 -10.44 3.53 -2.51
C LEU A 86 -9.76 4.57 -1.59
N PRO A 87 -9.79 4.38 -0.26
CA PRO A 87 -8.93 5.14 0.64
C PRO A 87 -7.46 4.82 0.36
N MET A 88 -6.55 5.77 0.65
CA MET A 88 -5.12 5.52 0.57
C MET A 88 -4.72 4.38 1.52
N ALA A 89 -4.01 3.39 1.01
CA ALA A 89 -3.61 2.23 1.80
C ALA A 89 -2.68 2.66 2.97
N PRO A 90 -3.03 2.35 4.24
CA PRO A 90 -2.19 2.67 5.39
C PRO A 90 -0.94 1.79 5.44
N SER A 91 0.12 2.25 6.13
CA SER A 91 1.32 1.45 6.37
C SER A 91 1.06 0.35 7.39
N TYR A 92 1.40 -0.90 7.05
CA TYR A 92 1.20 -2.07 7.90
C TYR A 92 1.82 -1.90 9.30
N LEU A 93 3.06 -1.39 9.38
CA LEU A 93 3.79 -1.26 10.65
C LEU A 93 3.30 -0.14 11.57
N ASN A 94 2.41 0.73 11.09
CA ASN A 94 1.79 1.78 11.91
C ASN A 94 0.44 1.35 12.51
N LEU A 95 -0.06 0.17 12.14
CA LEU A 95 -1.37 -0.32 12.57
C LEU A 95 -1.24 -1.29 13.75
N SER A 96 -2.21 -1.24 14.66
CA SER A 96 -2.44 -2.29 15.63
C SER A 96 -3.13 -3.51 15.00
N ASP A 97 -3.01 -4.68 15.65
CA ASP A 97 -3.72 -5.90 15.22
C ASP A 97 -5.25 -5.70 15.13
N HIS A 98 -5.81 -4.81 15.94
CA HIS A 98 -7.23 -4.47 15.87
C HIS A 98 -7.55 -3.71 14.58
N GLU A 99 -6.78 -2.67 14.24
CA GLU A 99 -7.01 -1.87 13.03
C GLU A 99 -6.84 -2.68 11.75
N ILE A 100 -5.78 -3.51 11.67
CA ILE A 100 -5.55 -4.40 10.52
C ILE A 100 -6.78 -5.27 10.25
N SER A 101 -7.41 -5.81 11.31
CA SER A 101 -8.60 -6.68 11.18
C SER A 101 -9.87 -5.99 10.67
N GLN A 102 -9.90 -4.65 10.68
CA GLN A 102 -11.05 -3.86 10.20
C GLN A 102 -10.84 -3.33 8.79
N ILE A 103 -9.61 -3.32 8.28
CA ILE A 103 -9.28 -2.80 6.96
C ILE A 103 -9.51 -3.88 5.91
N THR A 104 -10.52 -3.66 5.07
CA THR A 104 -10.82 -4.53 3.91
C THR A 104 -10.48 -3.89 2.57
N THR A 105 -10.03 -2.63 2.55
CA THR A 105 -9.73 -1.90 1.31
C THR A 105 -8.27 -1.99 0.85
N GLY A 106 -7.47 -2.80 1.56
CA GLY A 106 -6.05 -3.00 1.27
C GLY A 106 -5.11 -2.21 2.18
N ILE A 107 -3.88 -2.74 2.29
CA ILE A 107 -2.81 -2.23 3.17
C ILE A 107 -1.53 -2.11 2.36
N ASN A 108 -0.66 -1.18 2.78
CA ASN A 108 0.64 -0.95 2.20
C ASN A 108 1.75 -1.64 3.00
N TYR A 109 2.43 -2.58 2.36
CA TYR A 109 3.55 -3.36 2.90
C TYR A 109 4.91 -2.87 2.37
N ALA A 110 4.92 -1.89 1.46
CA ALA A 110 6.13 -1.40 0.82
C ALA A 110 7.10 -0.78 1.84
N SER A 111 8.40 -0.84 1.53
CA SER A 111 9.46 -0.38 2.42
C SER A 111 10.59 0.26 1.63
N GLY A 112 10.91 1.53 1.93
CA GLY A 112 12.07 2.22 1.37
C GLY A 112 13.38 1.43 1.53
N SER A 113 14.30 1.57 0.57
CA SER A 113 15.57 0.82 0.49
C SER A 113 15.41 -0.69 0.23
N SER A 114 14.19 -1.23 0.19
CA SER A 114 13.97 -2.64 -0.12
C SER A 114 14.16 -2.95 -1.61
N GLY A 115 14.41 -4.22 -1.90
CA GLY A 115 14.40 -4.78 -3.24
C GLY A 115 13.74 -6.15 -3.27
N ILE A 116 13.91 -6.84 -4.40
CA ILE A 116 13.47 -8.21 -4.60
C ILE A 116 14.28 -9.14 -3.70
N LEU A 117 15.61 -8.98 -3.66
CA LEU A 117 16.46 -9.83 -2.83
C LEU A 117 16.47 -9.35 -1.38
N ASN A 118 16.52 -10.31 -0.44
CA ASN A 118 16.65 -10.01 0.99
C ASN A 118 17.90 -9.18 1.33
N ILE A 119 18.97 -9.35 0.55
CA ILE A 119 20.24 -8.64 0.75
C ILE A 119 20.19 -7.18 0.26
N THR A 120 19.20 -6.79 -0.55
CA THR A 120 19.12 -5.47 -1.18
C THR A 120 18.77 -4.39 -0.18
N GLY A 121 19.64 -3.39 -0.02
CA GLY A 121 19.48 -2.25 0.90
C GLY A 121 20.45 -2.26 2.10
N ASP A 122 20.46 -1.18 2.88
CA ASP A 122 21.17 -1.12 4.16
C ASP A 122 20.21 -0.82 5.33
N GLY A 123 20.55 -1.30 6.53
CA GLY A 123 19.71 -1.22 7.73
C GLY A 123 18.43 -2.07 7.69
N GLU A 124 17.57 -1.87 8.69
CA GLU A 124 16.28 -2.56 8.78
C GLU A 124 15.32 -2.09 7.68
N ARG A 125 14.62 -3.04 7.06
CA ARG A 125 13.68 -2.84 5.95
C ARG A 125 12.83 -4.08 5.80
N LEU A 126 11.78 -4.00 4.98
CA LEU A 126 10.99 -5.16 4.59
C LEU A 126 11.38 -5.55 3.16
N PRO A 127 12.26 -6.55 2.94
CA PRO A 127 12.45 -7.13 1.61
C PRO A 127 11.13 -7.68 1.07
N LEU A 128 11.02 -7.83 -0.26
CA LEU A 128 9.77 -8.29 -0.90
C LEU A 128 9.17 -9.53 -0.21
N LYS A 129 10.01 -10.49 0.18
CA LYS A 129 9.59 -11.69 0.91
C LYS A 129 8.88 -11.43 2.24
N GLU A 130 9.37 -10.48 3.04
CA GLU A 130 8.67 -10.11 4.28
C GLU A 130 7.39 -9.33 3.99
N GLN A 131 7.34 -8.56 2.91
CA GLN A 131 6.11 -7.87 2.49
C GLN A 131 5.02 -8.87 2.09
N VAL A 132 5.37 -9.90 1.30
CA VAL A 132 4.49 -11.01 0.93
C VAL A 132 3.98 -11.73 2.17
N LYS A 133 4.86 -12.06 3.12
CA LYS A 133 4.49 -12.70 4.38
C LYS A 133 3.50 -11.86 5.21
N TYR A 134 3.67 -10.54 5.29
CA TYR A 134 2.70 -9.67 5.97
C TYR A 134 1.34 -9.64 5.26
N PHE A 135 1.34 -9.70 3.93
CA PHE A 135 0.11 -9.91 3.20
C PHE A 135 -0.54 -11.27 3.51
N SER A 136 0.22 -12.39 3.53
CA SER A 136 -0.31 -13.70 3.88
C SER A 136 -0.95 -13.69 5.27
N LEU A 137 -0.32 -13.04 6.26
CA LEU A 137 -0.93 -12.83 7.58
C LEU A 137 -2.24 -12.04 7.48
N THR A 138 -2.26 -10.97 6.68
CA THR A 138 -3.48 -10.18 6.47
C THR A 138 -4.59 -11.03 5.86
N ALA A 139 -4.28 -11.82 4.82
CA ALA A 139 -5.23 -12.64 4.09
C ALA A 139 -5.78 -13.82 4.91
N GLU A 140 -4.92 -14.49 5.67
CA GLU A 140 -5.27 -15.71 6.41
C GLU A 140 -5.82 -15.45 7.82
N ARG A 141 -5.38 -14.37 8.47
CA ARG A 141 -5.69 -14.09 9.89
C ARG A 141 -6.66 -12.94 10.07
N ASP A 142 -6.49 -11.87 9.29
CA ASP A 142 -7.13 -10.59 9.57
C ASP A 142 -8.37 -10.36 8.72
N LEU A 143 -8.33 -10.57 7.40
CA LEU A 143 -9.52 -10.47 6.53
C LEU A 143 -10.66 -11.43 6.95
N PRO A 144 -10.43 -12.69 7.38
CA PRO A 144 -11.51 -13.55 7.89
C PRO A 144 -12.21 -13.01 9.15
N ARG A 145 -11.65 -11.98 9.80
CA ARG A 145 -12.30 -11.31 10.92
C ARG A 145 -13.44 -10.40 10.45
N ALA A 146 -13.31 -9.80 9.27
CA ALA A 146 -14.32 -8.94 8.66
C ALA A 146 -15.18 -9.68 7.62
N ILE A 147 -14.58 -10.55 6.81
CA ILE A 147 -15.24 -11.30 5.73
C ILE A 147 -15.36 -12.76 6.14
N LYS A 148 -16.49 -13.13 6.78
CA LYS A 148 -16.68 -14.45 7.38
C LYS A 148 -16.92 -15.57 6.37
N ASN A 149 -17.52 -15.24 5.24
CA ASN A 149 -17.82 -16.23 4.21
C ASN A 149 -16.56 -16.48 3.37
N LYS A 150 -16.10 -17.73 3.32
CA LYS A 150 -14.90 -18.13 2.58
C LYS A 150 -14.99 -17.78 1.09
N LYS A 151 -16.14 -18.00 0.45
CA LYS A 151 -16.32 -17.70 -0.97
C LYS A 151 -16.29 -16.20 -1.25
N GLU A 152 -16.87 -15.40 -0.35
CA GLU A 152 -16.80 -13.93 -0.45
C GLU A 152 -15.37 -13.43 -0.25
N LEU A 153 -14.60 -14.03 0.66
CA LEU A 153 -13.19 -13.71 0.86
C LEU A 153 -12.36 -14.05 -0.38
N GLU A 154 -12.55 -15.24 -0.96
CA GLU A 154 -11.89 -15.64 -2.22
C GLU A 154 -12.25 -14.67 -3.35
N ASP A 155 -13.52 -14.30 -3.49
CA ASP A 155 -13.96 -13.34 -4.51
C ASP A 155 -13.42 -11.93 -4.26
N HIS A 156 -13.31 -11.52 -2.99
CA HIS A 156 -12.74 -10.24 -2.60
C HIS A 156 -11.27 -10.17 -3.04
N LEU A 157 -10.47 -11.18 -2.70
CA LEU A 157 -9.06 -11.26 -3.06
C LEU A 157 -8.88 -11.35 -4.59
N ALA A 158 -9.65 -12.20 -5.27
CA ALA A 158 -9.56 -12.41 -6.72
C ALA A 158 -9.93 -11.17 -7.56
N LYS A 159 -10.75 -10.26 -7.02
CA LYS A 159 -11.14 -9.00 -7.69
C LYS A 159 -10.29 -7.80 -7.27
N SER A 160 -9.40 -7.97 -6.29
CA SER A 160 -8.54 -6.91 -5.78
C SER A 160 -7.31 -6.70 -6.66
N ILE A 161 -6.67 -5.54 -6.51
CA ILE A 161 -5.43 -5.20 -7.22
C ILE A 161 -4.23 -5.34 -6.30
N PHE A 162 -3.17 -5.92 -6.83
CA PHE A 162 -1.87 -6.08 -6.17
C PHE A 162 -0.87 -5.21 -6.93
N LEU A 163 -0.49 -4.08 -6.34
CA LEU A 163 0.49 -3.17 -6.91
C LEU A 163 1.89 -3.56 -6.42
N LEU A 164 2.77 -3.89 -7.35
CA LEU A 164 4.15 -4.25 -7.08
C LEU A 164 5.11 -3.28 -7.79
N LEU A 165 5.86 -2.50 -7.01
CA LEU A 165 6.87 -1.56 -7.51
C LEU A 165 8.21 -1.77 -6.79
N THR A 166 9.06 -2.63 -7.34
CA THR A 166 10.39 -2.95 -6.77
C THR A 166 11.38 -3.36 -7.87
N GLY A 167 12.65 -3.58 -7.52
CA GLY A 167 13.70 -4.04 -8.44
C GLY A 167 14.76 -2.97 -8.76
N ALA A 168 14.43 -1.68 -8.66
CA ALA A 168 15.39 -0.62 -8.95
C ALA A 168 16.58 -0.66 -7.97
N ASN A 169 16.28 -0.76 -6.68
CA ASN A 169 17.30 -0.83 -5.62
C ASN A 169 18.23 -2.04 -5.76
N ASP A 170 17.76 -3.13 -6.38
CA ASP A 170 18.58 -4.31 -6.58
C ASP A 170 19.80 -4.01 -7.48
N TYR A 171 19.65 -3.10 -8.44
CA TYR A 171 20.75 -2.67 -9.30
C TYR A 171 21.59 -1.53 -8.72
N PHE A 172 20.99 -0.63 -7.94
CA PHE A 172 21.65 0.63 -7.55
C PHE A 172 22.28 0.59 -6.16
N LEU A 173 21.81 -0.26 -5.24
CA LEU A 173 22.30 -0.22 -3.87
C LEU A 173 23.58 -1.05 -3.68
N PRO A 174 24.56 -0.55 -2.89
CA PRO A 174 25.86 -1.20 -2.72
C PRO A 174 25.88 -2.69 -2.32
N PRO A 175 24.95 -3.20 -1.47
CA PRO A 175 24.97 -4.61 -1.04
C PRO A 175 25.00 -5.63 -2.18
N ASN A 176 24.46 -5.25 -3.35
CA ASN A 176 24.40 -6.15 -4.49
C ASN A 176 25.59 -6.03 -5.44
N ARG A 177 26.45 -5.02 -5.27
CA ARG A 177 27.57 -4.77 -6.20
C ARG A 177 28.47 -5.99 -6.37
N GLN A 178 28.89 -6.60 -5.27
CA GLN A 178 29.74 -7.79 -5.30
C GLN A 178 29.04 -8.98 -5.96
N LEU A 179 27.73 -9.11 -5.74
CA LEU A 179 26.94 -10.18 -6.35
C LEU A 179 26.77 -9.98 -7.85
N ILE A 180 26.52 -8.75 -8.30
CA ILE A 180 26.45 -8.36 -9.70
C ILE A 180 27.78 -8.62 -10.41
N GLU A 181 28.90 -8.22 -9.80
CA GLU A 181 30.25 -8.45 -10.34
C GLU A 181 30.57 -9.95 -10.47
N LYS A 182 30.16 -10.76 -9.48
CA LYS A 182 30.38 -12.20 -9.49
C LYS A 182 29.54 -12.95 -10.53
N LEU A 183 28.27 -12.59 -10.66
CA LEU A 183 27.32 -13.30 -11.53
C LEU A 183 27.39 -12.81 -12.98
N GLY A 184 27.67 -11.53 -13.20
CA GLY A 184 27.48 -10.87 -14.48
C GLY A 184 26.01 -10.47 -14.71
N PRO A 185 25.74 -9.53 -15.65
CA PRO A 185 24.43 -8.91 -15.79
C PRO A 185 23.27 -9.88 -16.07
N GLN A 186 23.48 -10.87 -16.93
CA GLN A 186 22.42 -11.81 -17.34
C GLN A 186 22.06 -12.78 -16.20
N GLN A 187 23.05 -13.40 -15.56
CA GLN A 187 22.78 -14.29 -14.43
C GLN A 187 22.17 -13.54 -13.25
N TYR A 188 22.57 -12.28 -13.01
CA TYR A 188 21.96 -11.45 -11.98
C TYR A 188 20.50 -11.13 -12.28
N ALA A 189 20.18 -10.76 -13.53
CA ALA A 189 18.79 -10.53 -13.95
C ALA A 189 17.93 -11.80 -13.80
N ASN A 190 18.48 -12.97 -14.16
CA ASN A 190 17.77 -14.25 -13.98
C ASN A 190 17.51 -14.53 -12.49
N LEU A 191 18.49 -14.28 -11.61
CA LEU A 191 18.29 -14.41 -10.16
C LEU A 191 17.15 -13.51 -9.66
N LEU A 192 17.08 -12.26 -10.11
CA LEU A 192 15.99 -11.35 -9.73
C LEU A 192 14.63 -11.85 -10.25
N LEU A 193 14.58 -12.37 -11.48
CA LEU A 193 13.35 -12.93 -12.05
C LEU A 193 12.89 -14.18 -11.30
N ASP A 194 13.81 -15.07 -10.93
CA ASP A 194 13.50 -16.29 -10.19
C ASP A 194 12.95 -15.94 -8.80
N GLU A 195 13.60 -15.03 -8.07
CA GLU A 195 13.15 -14.60 -6.75
C GLU A 195 11.82 -13.83 -6.83
N MET A 196 11.66 -12.94 -7.81
CA MET A 196 10.40 -12.23 -8.05
C MET A 196 9.26 -13.21 -8.33
N THR A 197 9.50 -14.21 -9.18
CA THR A 197 8.51 -15.22 -9.54
C THR A 197 8.08 -16.02 -8.32
N ALA A 198 9.03 -16.43 -7.48
CA ALA A 198 8.72 -17.16 -6.24
C ALA A 198 7.83 -16.32 -5.31
N ASN A 199 8.15 -15.04 -5.12
CA ASN A 199 7.36 -14.14 -4.28
C ASN A 199 5.95 -13.90 -4.82
N ILE A 200 5.78 -13.75 -6.15
CA ILE A 200 4.46 -13.58 -6.76
C ILE A 200 3.63 -14.86 -6.64
N GLN A 201 4.24 -16.04 -6.81
CA GLN A 201 3.54 -17.31 -6.66
C GLN A 201 2.99 -17.50 -5.24
N GLU A 202 3.71 -17.04 -4.22
CA GLU A 202 3.26 -17.08 -2.82
C GLU A 202 2.09 -16.13 -2.52
N LEU A 203 1.89 -15.07 -3.32
CA LEU A 203 0.67 -14.23 -3.23
C LEU A 203 -0.60 -14.95 -3.72
N HIS A 204 -0.45 -16.04 -4.48
CA HIS A 204 -1.56 -16.78 -5.08
C HIS A 204 -1.92 -18.07 -4.33
N THR A 205 -1.18 -18.44 -3.30
CA THR A 205 -1.41 -19.63 -2.46
C THR A 205 -2.23 -19.30 -1.23
#